data_AF-A0A9P3QBY1-F1
#
_entry.id   AF-A0A9P3QBY1-F1
#
_cell.length_a   1.000
_cell.length_b   1.000
_cell.length_c   1.000
_cell.angle_alpha   90.00
_cell.angle_beta   90.00
_cell.angle_gamma   90.00
#
_symmetry.space_group_name_H-M   'P 1'
#
loop_
_entity.id
_entity.type
_entity.pdbx_description
1 polymer ?
#
loop_
_entity_poly.entity_id
_entity_poly.type
_entity_poly.pdbx_seq_one_letter_code
_entity_poly.pdbx_strand_id
1 'polypeptide(L)'
;MVRLLACAALAGAAVTFAPSAHADRTVTASEACAEAIPGSIPVQLTFELSCQDPEVWKRQGTVPGTEPMPVLMARVFPGSFRVNPANRWSDWVIPQ
;
A
#
# COMPACT_ATOMS: atom_id res chain seq x y z
N MET A 1 19.52 60.62 29.09
CA MET A 1 18.37 59.69 29.21
C MET A 1 18.58 58.57 28.18
N VAL A 2 18.52 57.32 28.68
CA VAL A 2 18.23 56.04 28.01
C VAL A 2 19.22 55.47 26.95
N ARG A 3 19.89 54.38 27.40
CA ARG A 3 20.59 53.30 26.68
C ARG A 3 19.64 52.45 25.81
N LEU A 4 20.22 51.47 25.08
CA LEU A 4 19.66 50.20 24.56
C LEU A 4 19.40 50.24 23.03
N LEU A 5 19.70 49.23 22.23
CA LEU A 5 20.55 48.03 22.34
C LEU A 5 20.69 47.48 20.90
N ALA A 6 21.80 46.80 20.63
CA ALA A 6 22.05 46.11 19.37
C ALA A 6 21.00 45.00 19.13
N CYS A 7 20.32 45.03 17.97
CA CYS A 7 19.55 43.90 17.47
C CYS A 7 20.41 43.08 16.51
N ALA A 8 21.21 42.17 17.07
CA ALA A 8 21.77 41.05 16.32
C ALA A 8 20.65 40.02 16.11
N ALA A 9 19.99 40.05 14.95
CA ALA A 9 19.05 39.03 14.56
C ALA A 9 19.82 37.78 14.08
N LEU A 10 19.97 36.81 14.98
CA LEU A 10 20.35 35.44 14.66
C LEU A 10 19.30 34.85 13.71
N ALA A 11 19.64 34.72 12.43
CA ALA A 11 18.87 33.93 11.48
C ALA A 11 19.08 32.44 11.82
N GLY A 12 18.26 31.92 12.73
CA GLY A 12 18.18 30.49 12.99
C GLY A 12 17.67 29.77 11.75
N ALA A 13 18.51 28.92 11.16
CA ALA A 13 18.07 27.99 10.13
C ALA A 13 17.10 26.98 10.75
N ALA A 14 15.81 27.22 10.60
CA ALA A 14 14.78 26.24 10.93
C ALA A 14 14.88 25.11 9.90
N VAL A 15 15.56 24.01 10.25
CA VAL A 15 15.45 22.75 9.52
C VAL A 15 14.05 22.22 9.81
N THR A 16 13.07 22.63 9.00
CA THR A 16 11.74 22.03 9.03
C THR A 16 11.89 20.59 8.60
N PHE A 17 11.71 19.64 9.53
CA PHE A 17 11.43 18.25 9.20
C PHE A 17 10.13 18.25 8.40
N ALA A 18 10.23 18.28 7.07
CA ALA A 18 9.09 18.01 6.23
C ALA A 18 8.60 16.61 6.60
N PRO A 19 7.29 16.42 6.88
CA PRO A 19 6.76 15.07 6.94
C PRO A 19 7.10 14.43 5.61
N SER A 20 7.82 13.32 5.63
CA SER A 20 7.94 12.46 4.47
C SER A 20 6.55 11.93 4.21
N ALA A 21 5.77 12.68 3.44
CA ALA A 21 4.59 12.18 2.77
C ALA A 21 5.12 11.11 1.83
N HIS A 22 5.18 9.88 2.34
CA HIS A 22 5.47 8.74 1.52
C HIS A 22 4.35 8.69 0.49
N ALA A 23 4.70 8.91 -0.77
CA ALA A 23 3.71 8.94 -1.83
C ALA A 23 3.02 7.58 -1.87
N ASP A 24 1.69 7.59 -1.93
CA ASP A 24 0.91 6.40 -2.25
C ASP A 24 1.52 5.74 -3.49
N ARG A 25 1.74 4.43 -3.42
CA ARG A 25 2.31 3.70 -4.54
C ARG A 25 1.22 2.90 -5.23
N THR A 26 1.33 2.84 -6.56
CA THR A 26 0.48 2.00 -7.38
C THR A 26 1.24 0.73 -7.72
N VAL A 27 0.64 -0.42 -7.49
CA VAL A 27 1.21 -1.75 -7.78
C VAL A 27 0.22 -2.58 -8.57
N THR A 28 0.71 -3.45 -9.44
CA THR A 28 -0.14 -4.41 -10.16
C THR A 28 -0.78 -5.41 -9.19
N ALA A 29 -1.83 -6.10 -9.62
CA ALA A 29 -2.42 -7.18 -8.81
C ALA A 29 -1.40 -8.29 -8.47
N SER A 30 -0.44 -8.55 -9.37
CA SER A 30 0.63 -9.52 -9.15
C SER A 30 1.60 -9.08 -8.06
N GLU A 31 2.06 -7.84 -8.12
CA GLU A 31 2.96 -7.26 -7.11
C GLU A 31 2.26 -7.16 -5.75
N ALA A 32 1.01 -6.69 -5.71
CA ALA A 32 0.20 -6.65 -4.51
C ALA A 32 0.09 -8.02 -3.82
N CYS A 33 -0.15 -9.09 -4.58
CA CYS A 33 -0.15 -10.44 -4.04
C CYS A 33 1.23 -10.87 -3.53
N ALA A 34 2.28 -10.69 -4.33
CA ALA A 34 3.63 -11.08 -3.96
C ALA A 34 4.12 -10.37 -2.68
N GLU A 35 3.68 -9.15 -2.44
CA GLU A 35 4.00 -8.39 -1.23
C GLU A 35 3.09 -8.74 -0.05
N ALA A 36 1.80 -8.97 -0.28
CA ALA A 36 0.86 -9.33 0.79
C ALA A 36 1.16 -10.72 1.35
N ILE A 37 1.49 -11.66 0.47
CA ILE A 37 1.88 -13.04 0.79
C ILE A 37 3.09 -13.37 -0.08
N PRO A 38 4.30 -13.43 0.49
CA PRO A 38 5.53 -13.70 -0.25
C PRO A 38 5.41 -14.92 -1.18
N GLY A 39 5.68 -14.71 -2.47
CA GLY A 39 5.65 -15.76 -3.50
C GLY A 39 4.25 -16.13 -4.01
N SER A 40 3.19 -15.49 -3.52
CA SER A 40 1.83 -15.73 -4.01
C SER A 40 1.57 -15.04 -5.36
N ILE A 41 0.57 -15.54 -6.08
CA ILE A 41 0.09 -14.98 -7.33
C ILE A 41 -1.42 -14.71 -7.28
N PRO A 42 -1.93 -13.75 -8.07
CA PRO A 42 -3.35 -13.56 -8.22
C PRO A 42 -3.97 -14.74 -8.95
N VAL A 43 -4.97 -15.37 -8.34
CA VAL A 43 -5.78 -16.42 -8.94
C VAL A 43 -7.23 -15.97 -9.03
N GLN A 44 -7.91 -16.47 -10.06
CA GLN A 44 -9.28 -16.11 -10.35
C GLN A 44 -10.26 -16.95 -9.52
N LEU A 45 -11.04 -16.30 -8.66
CA LEU A 45 -12.25 -16.87 -8.08
C LEU A 45 -13.47 -16.56 -8.95
N THR A 46 -14.65 -17.04 -8.57
CA THR A 46 -15.90 -16.83 -9.32
C THR A 46 -16.18 -15.36 -9.62
N PHE A 47 -15.98 -14.46 -8.64
CA PHE A 47 -16.30 -13.04 -8.79
C PHE A 47 -15.16 -12.08 -8.43
N GLU A 48 -14.07 -12.57 -7.85
CA GLU A 48 -12.95 -11.75 -7.38
C GLU A 48 -11.61 -12.41 -7.64
N LEU A 49 -10.51 -11.68 -7.41
CA LEU A 49 -9.18 -12.29 -7.30
C LEU A 49 -8.94 -12.79 -5.88
N SER A 50 -7.96 -13.67 -5.73
CA SER A 50 -7.35 -14.01 -4.44
C SER A 50 -5.85 -14.12 -4.63
N CYS A 51 -5.07 -13.94 -3.57
CA CYS A 51 -3.63 -14.20 -3.58
C CYS A 51 -3.39 -15.59 -3.03
N GLN A 52 -2.81 -16.48 -3.85
CA GLN A 52 -2.58 -17.87 -3.49
C GLN A 52 -1.15 -18.29 -3.80
N ASP A 53 -0.62 -19.20 -2.97
CA ASP A 53 0.61 -19.90 -3.30
C ASP A 53 0.38 -20.74 -4.59
N PRO A 54 1.20 -20.55 -5.63
CA PRO A 54 1.00 -21.21 -6.92
C PRO A 54 1.09 -22.74 -6.82
N GLU A 55 1.91 -23.30 -5.93
CA GLU A 55 2.08 -24.74 -5.77
C GLU A 55 0.93 -25.37 -4.97
N VAL A 56 0.34 -24.63 -4.03
CA VAL A 56 -0.91 -25.04 -3.37
C VAL A 56 -2.07 -24.98 -4.35
N TRP A 57 -2.21 -23.86 -5.06
CA TRP A 57 -3.28 -23.65 -6.03
C TRP A 57 -3.28 -24.69 -7.15
N LYS A 58 -2.13 -25.00 -7.74
CA LYS A 58 -2.00 -26.05 -8.78
C LYS A 58 -2.49 -27.42 -8.32
N ARG A 59 -2.35 -27.73 -7.02
CA ARG A 59 -2.69 -29.05 -6.46
C ARG A 59 -4.13 -29.14 -5.96
N GLN A 60 -4.64 -28.07 -5.37
CA GLN A 60 -5.90 -28.09 -4.63
C GLN A 60 -6.98 -27.17 -5.22
N GLY A 61 -6.62 -26.30 -6.17
CA GLY A 61 -7.50 -25.24 -6.65
C GLY A 61 -7.93 -24.31 -5.51
N THR A 62 -9.16 -23.82 -5.57
CA THR A 62 -9.73 -22.96 -4.52
C THR A 62 -9.98 -23.77 -3.26
N VAL A 63 -9.20 -23.50 -2.22
CA VAL A 63 -9.38 -24.11 -0.91
C VAL A 63 -10.44 -23.38 -0.08
N PRO A 64 -11.22 -24.07 0.75
CA PRO A 64 -12.09 -23.43 1.73
C PRO A 64 -11.30 -22.45 2.61
N GLY A 65 -11.81 -21.23 2.80
CA GLY A 65 -11.10 -20.16 3.50
C GLY A 65 -10.24 -19.27 2.60
N THR A 66 -10.22 -19.52 1.29
CA THR A 66 -9.61 -18.61 0.31
C THR A 66 -10.27 -17.23 0.39
N GLU A 67 -9.47 -16.24 0.77
CA GLU A 67 -9.93 -14.88 0.97
C GLU A 67 -9.90 -14.07 -0.33
N PRO A 68 -10.93 -13.27 -0.65
CA PRO A 68 -10.89 -12.34 -1.76
C PRO A 68 -9.80 -11.29 -1.57
N MET A 69 -9.09 -10.97 -2.65
CA MET A 69 -7.99 -10.02 -2.67
C MET A 69 -8.36 -8.67 -2.03
N PRO A 70 -9.56 -8.07 -2.23
CA PRO A 70 -9.90 -6.84 -1.52
C PRO A 70 -9.91 -6.94 0.01
N VAL A 71 -10.32 -8.09 0.55
CA VAL A 71 -10.34 -8.32 2.00
C VAL A 71 -8.90 -8.50 2.51
N LEU A 72 -8.10 -9.28 1.79
CA LEU A 72 -6.67 -9.44 2.10
C LEU A 72 -5.93 -8.09 2.05
N MET A 73 -6.13 -7.31 0.99
CA MET A 73 -5.51 -6.00 0.79
C MET A 73 -5.90 -5.03 1.88
N ALA A 74 -7.18 -4.96 2.27
CA ALA A 74 -7.63 -4.12 3.37
C ALA A 74 -7.01 -4.52 4.73
N ARG A 75 -6.70 -5.81 4.93
CA ARG A 75 -6.03 -6.29 6.14
C ARG A 75 -4.53 -6.01 6.15
N VAL A 76 -3.84 -6.27 5.04
CA VAL A 76 -2.37 -6.17 4.96
C VAL A 76 -1.90 -4.74 4.68
N PHE A 77 -2.66 -4.00 3.88
CA PHE A 77 -2.40 -2.61 3.49
C PHE A 77 -3.64 -1.76 3.80
N PRO A 78 -3.82 -1.33 5.06
CA PRO A 78 -4.97 -0.53 5.46
C PRO A 78 -5.13 0.72 4.60
N GLY A 79 -6.35 0.94 4.09
CA GLY A 79 -6.65 2.06 3.20
C GLY A 79 -6.31 1.81 1.73
N SER A 80 -5.80 0.63 1.36
CA SER A 80 -5.59 0.27 -0.05
C SER A 80 -6.89 0.15 -0.83
N PHE A 81 -6.83 0.50 -2.12
CA PHE A 81 -7.97 0.45 -3.03
C PHE A 81 -7.55 0.19 -4.47
N ARG A 82 -8.47 -0.29 -5.31
CA ARG A 82 -8.24 -0.46 -6.75
C ARG A 82 -8.34 0.88 -7.47
N VAL A 83 -7.44 1.13 -8.42
CA VAL A 83 -7.50 2.29 -9.32
C VAL A 83 -8.82 2.31 -10.09
N ASN A 84 -9.26 1.15 -10.61
CA ASN A 84 -10.59 0.95 -11.17
C ASN A 84 -11.34 -0.14 -10.39
N PRO A 85 -12.34 0.20 -9.55
CA PRO A 85 -13.05 -0.77 -8.73
C PRO A 85 -13.91 -1.75 -9.52
N ALA A 86 -14.26 -1.44 -10.78
CA ALA A 86 -15.03 -2.34 -11.65
C ALA A 86 -14.14 -3.37 -12.38
N ASN A 87 -12.83 -3.14 -12.43
CA ASN A 87 -11.88 -4.09 -13.02
C ASN A 87 -11.14 -4.83 -11.91
N ARG A 88 -11.44 -6.12 -11.71
CA ARG A 88 -10.79 -6.93 -10.68
C ARG A 88 -9.28 -7.09 -10.86
N TRP A 89 -8.78 -6.95 -12.09
CA TRP A 89 -7.36 -6.97 -12.44
C TRP A 89 -6.71 -5.59 -12.42
N SER A 90 -7.44 -4.55 -12.00
CA SER A 90 -6.87 -3.22 -11.84
C SER A 90 -5.71 -3.23 -10.86
N ASP A 91 -4.77 -2.33 -11.12
CA ASP A 91 -3.74 -1.96 -10.17
C ASP A 91 -4.35 -1.44 -8.85
N TRP A 92 -3.56 -1.55 -7.79
CA TRP A 92 -3.88 -1.19 -6.43
C TRP A 92 -3.04 0.00 -5.99
N VAL A 93 -3.70 0.97 -5.34
CA VAL A 93 -3.04 2.02 -4.60
C VAL A 93 -2.82 1.53 -3.17
N ILE A 94 -1.57 1.54 -2.71
CA ILE A 94 -1.17 1.21 -1.34
C ILE A 94 -0.69 2.50 -0.67
N PRO A 95 -1.43 2.99 0.35
CA PRO A 95 -1.00 4.10 1.18
C PRO A 95 0.27 3.73 1.96
N GLN A 96 1.07 4.73 2.29
CA GLN A 96 2.31 4.57 3.06
C GLN A 96 2.19 5.20 4.44
#